data_AF-A0A1U7YCA0-F1
#
_entry.id   AF-A0A1U7YCA0-F1
#
_cell.length_a   1.000
_cell.length_b   1.000
_cell.length_c   1.000
_cell.angle_alpha   90.00
_cell.angle_beta   90.00
_cell.angle_gamma   90.00
#
_symmetry.space_group_name_H-M   'P 1'
#
loop_
_entity.id
_entity.type
_entity.pdbx_description
1 polymer ?
#
loop_
_entity_poly.entity_id
_entity_poly.type
_entity_poly.pdbx_seq_one_letter_code
_entity_poly.pdbx_strand_id
1 'polypeptide(L)'
;MAAKMDESRDILPSLSEYPMENFELDNNTINAIRMTEDLILDVLKWNMWCVTPFAFTIYYFQSRFCREDSRKDYIRAKTMEIIMSVLRDVRLMNYRPSVIAAAATLLALNQNLTMEELLMKALLLNGAAFLQIDNVCYCYYKLLELNKNTTFRSK
;
A
#
# COMPACT_ATOMS: atom_id res chain seq x y z
N MET A 1 -16.05 6.31 -0.14
CA MET A 1 -16.09 4.84 -0.29
C MET A 1 -14.96 4.12 0.46
N ALA A 2 -13.68 4.31 0.13
CA ALA A 2 -12.59 3.55 0.79
C ALA A 2 -12.57 3.72 2.32
N ALA A 3 -12.61 4.95 2.83
CA ALA A 3 -12.72 5.23 4.27
C ALA A 3 -13.93 4.54 4.92
N LYS A 4 -15.11 4.56 4.26
CA LYS A 4 -16.34 3.89 4.73
C LYS A 4 -16.19 2.37 4.90
N MET A 5 -15.22 1.75 4.21
CA MET A 5 -14.96 0.31 4.25
C MET A 5 -13.93 -0.09 5.33
N ASP A 6 -13.02 0.81 5.69
CA ASP A 6 -11.83 0.50 6.51
C ASP A 6 -11.85 1.20 7.89
N GLU A 7 -12.59 2.31 8.02
CA GLU A 7 -12.66 3.14 9.23
C GLU A 7 -13.97 2.93 9.98
N SER A 8 -13.95 3.15 11.31
CA SER A 8 -15.17 3.14 12.11
C SER A 8 -16.04 4.37 11.81
N ARG A 9 -17.36 4.19 11.89
CA ARG A 9 -18.33 5.26 11.61
C ARG A 9 -18.13 6.52 12.45
N ASP A 10 -17.55 6.37 13.65
CA ASP A 10 -17.33 7.49 14.59
C ASP A 10 -16.15 8.39 14.21
N ILE A 11 -15.27 7.94 13.30
CA ILE A 11 -14.06 8.65 12.87
C ILE A 11 -14.22 9.20 11.44
N LEU A 12 -15.21 8.71 10.69
CA LEU A 12 -15.45 9.12 9.33
C LEU A 12 -15.95 10.57 9.25
N PRO A 13 -15.20 11.49 8.60
CA PRO A 13 -15.66 12.85 8.41
C PRO A 13 -16.90 12.91 7.51
N SER A 14 -17.75 13.91 7.75
CA SER A 14 -18.89 14.19 6.89
C SER A 14 -18.42 14.65 5.50
N LEU A 15 -19.27 14.55 4.47
CA LEU A 15 -18.88 14.96 3.10
C LEU A 15 -18.44 16.43 3.04
N SER A 16 -19.03 17.28 3.89
CA SER A 16 -18.68 18.70 4.07
C SER A 16 -17.33 18.95 4.74
N GLU A 17 -16.76 17.96 5.44
CA GLU A 17 -15.48 18.07 6.13
C GLU A 17 -14.29 17.63 5.27
N TYR A 18 -14.54 17.02 4.12
CA TYR A 18 -13.46 16.64 3.20
C TYR A 18 -12.85 17.89 2.55
N PRO A 19 -11.51 18.07 2.62
CA PRO A 19 -10.85 19.21 2.01
C PRO A 19 -10.96 19.12 0.48
N MET A 20 -11.74 20.01 -0.13
CA MET A 20 -11.75 20.23 -1.57
C MET A 20 -10.88 21.43 -1.93
N GLU A 21 -9.84 21.19 -2.70
CA GLU A 21 -9.06 22.26 -3.34
C GLU A 21 -9.94 22.94 -4.40
N ASN A 22 -10.57 24.06 -4.00
CA ASN A 22 -11.23 25.05 -4.87
C ASN A 22 -12.66 24.75 -5.37
N PHE A 23 -13.41 23.86 -4.72
CA PHE A 23 -14.82 23.61 -5.05
C PHE A 23 -15.75 23.91 -3.88
N GLU A 24 -16.77 24.74 -4.11
CA GLU A 24 -17.89 24.88 -3.18
C GLU A 24 -18.74 23.61 -3.21
N LEU A 25 -18.98 23.00 -2.05
CA LEU A 25 -19.81 21.81 -1.94
C LEU A 25 -21.30 22.20 -2.01
N ASP A 26 -21.76 22.52 -3.22
CA ASP A 26 -23.16 22.80 -3.49
C ASP A 26 -24.00 21.51 -3.58
N ASN A 27 -25.32 21.65 -3.56
CA ASN A 27 -26.23 20.51 -3.64
C ASN A 27 -26.00 19.66 -4.91
N ASN A 28 -25.57 20.27 -6.02
CA ASN A 28 -25.32 19.56 -7.26
C ASN A 28 -24.07 18.67 -7.16
N THR A 29 -23.00 19.19 -6.57
CA THR A 29 -21.74 18.45 -6.35
C THR A 29 -21.94 17.30 -5.36
N ILE A 30 -22.70 17.53 -4.28
CA ILE A 30 -23.10 16.47 -3.34
C ILE A 30 -23.86 15.38 -4.08
N ASN A 31 -24.85 15.76 -4.89
CA ASN A 31 -25.64 14.80 -5.67
C ASN A 31 -24.76 14.01 -6.67
N ALA A 32 -23.83 14.68 -7.35
CA ALA A 32 -22.90 14.03 -8.27
C ALA A 32 -21.99 13.01 -7.55
N ILE A 33 -21.48 13.34 -6.36
CA ILE A 33 -20.68 12.42 -5.54
C ILE A 33 -21.51 11.19 -5.14
N ARG A 34 -22.76 11.39 -4.70
CA ARG A 34 -23.67 10.30 -4.33
C ARG A 34 -24.00 9.39 -5.51
N MET A 35 -24.32 9.98 -6.67
CA MET A 35 -24.56 9.22 -7.91
C MET A 35 -23.33 8.42 -8.32
N THR A 36 -22.14 9.00 -8.16
CA THR A 36 -20.87 8.31 -8.47
C THR A 36 -20.60 7.18 -7.48
N GLU A 37 -20.92 7.36 -6.19
CA GLU A 37 -20.85 6.31 -5.18
C GLU A 37 -21.79 5.15 -5.52
N ASP A 38 -23.05 5.43 -5.82
CA ASP A 38 -24.04 4.41 -6.18
C ASP A 38 -23.63 3.65 -7.45
N LEU A 39 -23.14 4.37 -8.47
CA LEU A 39 -22.66 3.76 -9.71
C LEU A 39 -21.45 2.84 -9.47
N ILE A 40 -20.47 3.28 -8.66
CA ILE A 40 -19.30 2.45 -8.35
C ILE A 40 -19.71 1.21 -7.57
N LEU A 41 -20.62 1.34 -6.59
CA LEU A 41 -21.13 0.20 -5.83
C LEU A 41 -21.87 -0.78 -6.73
N ASP A 42 -22.68 -0.30 -7.69
CA ASP A 42 -23.38 -1.15 -8.64
C ASP A 42 -22.42 -1.87 -9.60
N VAL A 43 -21.45 -1.15 -10.18
CA VAL A 43 -20.42 -1.73 -11.07
C VAL A 43 -19.60 -2.79 -10.34
N LEU A 44 -19.21 -2.53 -9.08
CA LEU A 44 -18.49 -3.47 -8.25
C LEU A 44 -19.40 -4.55 -7.66
N LYS A 45 -20.72 -4.49 -7.88
CA LYS A 45 -21.73 -5.39 -7.30
C LYS A 45 -21.61 -5.51 -5.79
N TRP A 46 -21.34 -4.39 -5.12
CA TRP A 46 -21.05 -4.32 -3.69
C TRP A 46 -19.85 -5.16 -3.24
N ASN A 47 -19.05 -5.71 -4.17
CA ASN A 47 -17.83 -6.44 -3.85
C ASN A 47 -16.67 -5.46 -3.64
N MET A 48 -16.66 -4.87 -2.45
CA MET A 48 -15.63 -3.95 -1.99
C MET A 48 -14.48 -4.67 -1.27
N TRP A 49 -14.38 -6.00 -1.40
CA TRP A 49 -13.34 -6.80 -0.75
C TRP A 49 -12.01 -6.69 -1.48
N CYS A 50 -11.38 -5.52 -1.35
CA CYS A 50 -10.08 -5.23 -1.92
C CYS A 50 -8.98 -5.55 -0.89
N VAL A 51 -8.10 -6.49 -1.22
CA VAL A 51 -6.91 -6.74 -0.40
C VAL A 51 -5.84 -5.72 -0.76
N THR A 52 -5.41 -4.93 0.22
CA THR A 52 -4.34 -3.94 0.05
C THR A 52 -2.98 -4.54 0.40
N PRO A 53 -1.86 -3.98 -0.11
CA PRO A 53 -0.52 -4.43 0.29
C PRO A 53 -0.31 -4.32 1.81
N PHE A 54 -0.96 -3.35 2.46
CA PHE A 54 -0.89 -3.14 3.91
C PHE A 54 -1.31 -4.37 4.71
N ALA A 55 -2.35 -5.09 4.27
CA ALA A 55 -2.82 -6.30 4.93
C ALA A 55 -1.72 -7.38 5.01
N PHE A 56 -0.98 -7.61 3.92
CA PHE A 56 0.10 -8.60 3.91
C PHE A 56 1.28 -8.19 4.79
N THR A 57 1.60 -6.90 4.84
CA THR A 57 2.68 -6.37 5.69
C THR A 57 2.37 -6.58 7.18
N ILE A 58 1.15 -6.23 7.61
CA ILE A 58 0.74 -6.31 9.02
C ILE A 58 0.62 -7.77 9.48
N TYR A 59 -0.03 -8.62 8.68
CA TYR A 59 -0.41 -9.95 9.13
C TYR A 59 0.62 -11.05 8.79
N TYR A 60 1.48 -10.86 7.78
CA TYR A 60 2.31 -11.96 7.26
C TYR A 60 3.83 -11.68 7.29
N PHE A 61 4.28 -10.51 6.84
CA PHE A 61 5.71 -10.28 6.62
C PHE A 61 6.47 -9.71 7.83
N GLN A 62 5.83 -8.87 8.66
CA GLN A 62 6.49 -8.31 9.85
C GLN A 62 6.92 -9.37 10.86
N SER A 63 6.05 -10.36 11.12
CA SER A 63 6.32 -11.45 12.07
C SER A 63 7.49 -12.35 11.63
N ARG A 64 7.79 -12.41 10.32
CA ARG A 64 8.85 -13.25 9.75
C ARG A 64 10.25 -12.64 9.88
N PHE A 65 10.37 -11.32 9.96
CA PHE A 65 11.68 -10.64 9.90
C PHE A 65 12.03 -9.78 11.11
N CYS A 66 11.06 -9.30 11.87
CA CYS A 66 11.32 -8.56 13.10
C CYS A 66 10.93 -9.40 14.30
N ARG A 67 11.93 -10.04 14.93
CA ARG A 67 11.76 -10.73 16.21
C ARG A 67 11.80 -9.78 17.41
N GLU A 68 12.39 -8.60 17.22
CA GLU A 68 12.58 -7.61 18.27
C GLU A 68 11.46 -6.57 18.23
N ASP A 69 10.67 -6.48 19.30
CA ASP A 69 9.46 -5.65 19.34
C ASP A 69 9.76 -4.16 19.13
N SER A 70 10.92 -3.67 19.61
CA SER A 70 11.32 -2.27 19.49
C SER A 70 11.50 -1.81 18.04
N ARG A 71 11.78 -2.72 17.09
CA ARG A 71 11.98 -2.39 15.67
C ARG A 71 10.73 -2.64 14.82
N LYS A 72 9.73 -3.36 15.32
CA LYS A 72 8.52 -3.70 14.57
C LYS A 72 7.77 -2.45 14.12
N ASP A 73 7.59 -1.49 15.02
CA ASP A 73 6.85 -0.26 14.72
C ASP A 73 7.55 0.62 13.69
N TYR A 74 8.87 0.75 13.81
CA TYR A 74 9.68 1.48 12.82
C TYR A 74 9.60 0.83 11.43
N ILE A 75 9.81 -0.50 11.35
CA ILE A 75 9.74 -1.22 10.08
C ILE A 75 8.33 -1.17 9.50
N ARG A 76 7.29 -1.24 10.33
CA ARG A 76 5.90 -1.07 9.92
C ARG A 76 5.66 0.30 9.27
N ALA A 77 6.02 1.37 9.97
CA ALA A 77 5.84 2.74 9.48
C ALA A 77 6.61 2.96 8.16
N LYS A 78 7.88 2.54 8.11
CA LYS A 78 8.71 2.65 6.92
C LYS A 78 8.17 1.81 5.75
N THR A 79 7.65 0.61 6.02
CA THR A 79 7.03 -0.21 4.99
C THR A 79 5.77 0.46 4.43
N MET A 80 4.93 1.04 5.30
CA MET A 80 3.74 1.78 4.88
C MET A 80 4.10 2.97 3.99
N GLU A 81 5.12 3.75 4.37
CA GLU A 81 5.63 4.86 3.56
C GLU A 81 6.09 4.39 2.17
N ILE A 82 6.82 3.28 2.11
CA ILE A 82 7.26 2.68 0.84
C ILE A 82 6.06 2.20 0.01
N ILE A 83 5.06 1.55 0.61
CA ILE A 83 3.84 1.13 -0.10
C ILE A 83 3.12 2.36 -0.66
N MET A 84 3.03 3.45 0.08
CA MET A 84 2.40 4.69 -0.41
C MET A 84 3.14 5.29 -1.61
N SER A 85 4.45 5.04 -1.75
CA SER A 85 5.20 5.44 -2.96
C SER A 85 4.76 4.72 -4.23
N VAL A 86 4.13 3.53 -4.12
CA VAL A 86 3.55 2.77 -5.26
C VAL A 86 2.50 3.59 -5.99
N LEU A 87 1.74 4.42 -5.26
CA LEU A 87 0.70 5.27 -5.84
C LEU A 87 1.27 6.23 -6.90
N ARG A 88 2.58 6.48 -6.89
CA ARG A 88 3.29 7.33 -7.85
C ARG A 88 3.71 6.61 -9.12
N ASP A 89 3.66 5.27 -9.14
CA ASP A 89 4.05 4.46 -10.30
C ASP A 89 2.98 3.43 -10.63
N VAL A 90 2.16 3.76 -11.63
CA VAL A 90 1.06 2.90 -12.12
C VAL A 90 1.56 1.52 -12.55
N ARG A 91 2.83 1.37 -12.97
CA ARG A 91 3.38 0.06 -13.35
C ARG A 91 3.43 -0.90 -12.17
N LEU A 92 3.66 -0.39 -10.97
CA LEU A 92 3.68 -1.19 -9.75
C LEU A 92 2.27 -1.63 -9.34
N MET A 93 1.21 -0.92 -9.78
CA MET A 93 -0.18 -1.31 -9.52
C MET A 93 -0.60 -2.60 -10.27
N ASN A 94 0.15 -3.02 -11.29
CA ASN A 94 -0.12 -4.26 -12.02
C ASN A 94 0.33 -5.53 -11.28
N TYR A 95 1.12 -5.39 -10.21
CA TYR A 95 1.59 -6.52 -9.42
C TYR A 95 0.65 -6.83 -8.26
N ARG A 96 0.62 -8.10 -7.84
CA ARG A 96 -0.21 -8.55 -6.73
C ARG A 96 0.12 -7.77 -5.44
N PRO A 97 -0.88 -7.43 -4.60
CA PRO A 97 -0.65 -6.74 -3.33
C PRO A 97 0.37 -7.44 -2.42
N SER A 98 0.41 -8.78 -2.44
CA SER A 98 1.39 -9.58 -1.69
C SER A 98 2.84 -9.34 -2.16
N VAL A 99 3.06 -9.20 -3.46
CA VAL A 99 4.39 -8.95 -4.05
C VAL A 99 4.89 -7.56 -3.65
N ILE A 100 4.02 -6.56 -3.76
CA ILE A 100 4.32 -5.18 -3.37
C ILE A 100 4.65 -5.11 -1.88
N ALA A 101 3.84 -5.75 -1.04
CA ALA A 101 4.06 -5.81 0.40
C ALA A 101 5.39 -6.48 0.78
N ALA A 102 5.72 -7.60 0.13
CA ALA A 102 6.99 -8.30 0.34
C ALA A 102 8.19 -7.44 -0.06
N ALA A 103 8.16 -6.87 -1.27
CA ALA A 103 9.21 -5.99 -1.77
C ALA A 103 9.41 -4.76 -0.88
N ALA A 104 8.32 -4.11 -0.47
CA ALA A 104 8.36 -2.96 0.43
C ALA A 104 8.91 -3.31 1.81
N THR A 105 8.55 -4.48 2.35
CA THR A 105 9.05 -4.96 3.66
C THR A 105 10.55 -5.24 3.59
N LEU A 106 11.01 -5.91 2.53
CA LEU A 106 12.45 -6.17 2.31
C LEU A 106 13.22 -4.85 2.17
N LEU A 107 12.67 -3.87 1.46
CA LEU A 107 13.27 -2.55 1.30
C LEU A 107 13.30 -1.75 2.61
N ALA A 108 12.27 -1.85 3.44
CA ALA A 108 12.25 -1.23 4.76
C ALA A 108 13.35 -1.79 5.66
N LEU A 109 13.56 -3.11 5.63
CA LEU A 109 14.57 -3.83 6.41
C LEU A 109 15.99 -3.52 5.96
N ASN A 110 16.25 -3.52 4.64
CA ASN A 110 17.55 -3.20 4.10
C ASN A 110 17.43 -2.66 2.66
N GLN A 111 18.00 -1.47 2.42
CA GLN A 111 18.00 -0.80 1.11
C GLN A 111 19.20 -1.16 0.23
N ASN A 112 20.17 -1.88 0.80
CA ASN A 112 21.44 -2.23 0.15
C ASN A 112 21.54 -3.74 -0.07
N LEU A 113 20.42 -4.42 -0.34
CA LEU A 113 20.45 -5.86 -0.63
C LEU A 113 21.04 -6.08 -2.04
N THR A 114 22.01 -6.98 -2.10
CA THR A 114 22.41 -7.59 -3.37
C THR A 114 21.29 -8.47 -3.93
N MET A 115 21.33 -8.78 -5.22
CA MET A 115 20.31 -9.63 -5.85
C MET A 115 20.24 -11.03 -5.19
N GLU A 116 21.39 -11.58 -4.81
CA GLU A 116 21.46 -12.89 -4.14
C GLU A 116 20.84 -12.87 -2.74
N GLU A 117 21.16 -11.86 -1.92
CA GLU A 117 20.54 -11.69 -0.60
C GLU A 117 19.04 -11.45 -0.69
N LEU A 118 18.61 -10.68 -1.70
CA LEU A 118 17.21 -10.40 -1.96
C LEU A 118 16.44 -11.66 -2.33
N LEU A 119 16.97 -12.48 -3.25
CA LEU A 119 16.40 -13.77 -3.62
C LEU A 119 16.26 -14.69 -2.41
N MET A 120 17.32 -14.82 -1.61
CA MET A 120 17.31 -15.67 -0.41
C MET A 120 16.26 -15.21 0.60
N LYS A 121 16.14 -13.90 0.86
CA LYS A 121 15.11 -13.37 1.76
C LYS A 121 13.69 -13.50 1.19
N ALA A 122 13.50 -13.32 -0.12
CA ALA A 122 12.21 -13.50 -0.78
C ALA A 122 11.76 -14.97 -0.76
N LEU A 123 12.70 -15.92 -0.92
CA LEU A 123 12.43 -17.36 -0.77
C LEU A 123 11.95 -17.70 0.66
N LEU A 124 12.57 -17.10 1.68
CA LEU A 124 12.15 -17.28 3.08
C LEU A 124 10.74 -16.72 3.35
N LEU A 125 10.32 -15.67 2.64
CA LEU A 125 8.95 -15.18 2.72
C LEU A 125 7.93 -16.12 2.07
N ASN A 126 8.34 -16.85 1.05
CA ASN A 126 7.48 -17.66 0.19
C ASN A 126 7.09 -19.01 0.80
N GLY A 127 7.02 -19.13 2.14
CA GLY A 127 6.73 -20.37 2.87
C GLY A 127 5.39 -21.07 2.54
N ALA A 128 4.59 -20.54 1.61
CA ALA A 128 3.38 -21.17 1.05
C ALA A 128 3.26 -21.02 -0.49
N ALA A 129 4.36 -20.77 -1.21
CA ALA A 129 4.45 -20.72 -2.68
C ALA A 129 3.50 -19.72 -3.40
N PHE A 130 3.05 -18.66 -2.74
CA PHE A 130 2.11 -17.69 -3.32
C PHE A 130 2.79 -16.44 -3.91
N LEU A 131 4.08 -16.22 -3.62
CA LEU A 131 4.87 -15.09 -4.12
C LEU A 131 5.60 -15.47 -5.41
N GLN A 132 5.41 -14.66 -6.45
CA GLN A 132 6.23 -14.68 -7.65
C GLN A 132 7.52 -13.94 -7.36
N ILE A 133 8.60 -14.67 -7.10
CA ILE A 133 9.86 -14.14 -6.56
C ILE A 133 10.49 -13.14 -7.53
N ASP A 134 10.47 -13.41 -8.83
CA ASP A 134 11.00 -12.49 -9.84
C ASP A 134 10.31 -11.12 -9.78
N ASN A 135 8.99 -11.12 -9.57
CA ASN A 135 8.24 -9.89 -9.40
C ASN A 135 8.57 -9.18 -8.08
N VAL A 136 8.89 -9.91 -7.01
CA VAL A 136 9.36 -9.32 -5.75
C VAL A 136 10.68 -8.61 -5.97
N CYS A 137 11.61 -9.25 -6.67
CA CYS A 137 12.91 -8.67 -7.00
C CYS A 137 12.78 -7.43 -7.89
N TYR A 138 11.97 -7.50 -8.94
CA TYR A 138 11.68 -6.34 -9.79
C TYR A 138 11.07 -5.18 -9.00
N CYS A 139 10.01 -5.46 -8.23
CA CYS A 139 9.33 -4.44 -7.44
C CYS A 139 10.26 -3.82 -6.39
N TYR A 140 11.16 -4.60 -5.77
CA TYR A 140 12.13 -4.08 -4.81
C TYR A 140 13.03 -3.00 -5.41
N TYR A 141 13.66 -3.28 -6.57
CA TYR A 141 14.55 -2.32 -7.20
C TYR A 141 13.80 -1.10 -7.72
N LYS A 142 12.57 -1.30 -8.22
CA LYS A 142 11.74 -0.18 -8.66
C LYS A 142 11.32 0.72 -7.50
N LEU A 143 10.92 0.13 -6.37
CA LEU A 143 10.61 0.88 -5.14
C LEU A 143 11.85 1.58 -4.58
N LEU A 144 13.03 0.97 -4.65
CA LEU A 144 14.29 1.60 -4.25
C LEU A 144 14.59 2.86 -5.08
N GLU A 145 14.39 2.79 -6.40
CA GLU A 145 14.53 3.94 -7.29
C GLU A 145 13.54 5.06 -6.95
N LEU A 146 12.26 4.71 -6.75
CA LEU A 146 11.22 5.68 -6.38
C LEU A 146 11.51 6.34 -5.03
N ASN A 147 11.95 5.56 -4.04
CA ASN A 147 12.21 6.05 -2.69
C ASN A 147 13.39 7.05 -2.65
N LYS A 148 14.44 6.81 -3.44
CA LYS A 148 15.57 7.75 -3.60
C LYS A 148 15.13 9.08 -4.21
N ASN A 149 14.21 9.05 -5.18
CA ASN A 149 13.70 10.24 -5.85
C ASN A 149 12.82 11.11 -4.92
N THR A 150 12.13 10.49 -3.95
CA THR A 150 11.37 11.21 -2.93
C THR A 150 12.25 11.92 -1.92
N THR A 151 13.36 11.32 -1.47
CA THR A 151 14.29 11.95 -0.50
C THR A 151 15.02 13.16 -1.10
N PHE A 152 15.18 13.20 -2.43
CA PHE A 152 15.82 14.32 -3.12
C PHE A 152 14.88 15.53 -3.30
N ARG A 153 13.55 15.31 -3.34
CA ARG A 153 12.55 16.40 -3.47
C ARG A 153 12.12 17.01 -2.14
N SER A 154 12.45 16.38 -1.01
CA SER A 154 12.09 16.85 0.33
C SER A 154 13.22 17.61 1.03
N LYS A 155 14.28 18.00 0.31
CA LYS A 155 15.38 18.88 0.76
C LYS A 155 15.45 20.09 -0.16
#